data_AF-A0A2N2ELN9-F1
#
_entry.id   AF-A0A2N2ELN9-F1
#
_cell.length_a   1.000
_cell.length_b   1.000
_cell.length_c   1.000
_cell.angle_alpha   90.00
_cell.angle_beta   90.00
_cell.angle_gamma   90.00
#
_symmetry.space_group_name_H-M   'P 1'
#
loop_
_entity.id
_entity.type
_entity.pdbx_description
1 polymer ?
#
loop_
_entity_poly.entity_id
_entity_poly.type
_entity_poly.pdbx_seq_one_letter_code
_entity_poly.pdbx_strand_id
1 'polypeptide(L)'
;DTGWTVFFIAAELGSFLTLASFLKLGHSVYFGKRHESMKDVKEAPVSMLLPMAALAAICVAFGFGAELPLNNFISPALASLGIQHGHMAGFHADKLYFISLIVILAAVVNHMLGLAAGGGKADKASDHIHYAPVLKETYALADRKVFDIYEQSMDKAVPFVSKILFKADRFFDWVIDTLPSGVAGFLGGTASRFHNGSYPLYMALTLAGAVVYILLAAANGGLK
;
A
#
# COMPACT_ATOMS: atom_id res chain seq x y z
N ASP A 1 -4.35 -1.60 -35.53
CA ASP A 1 -3.46 -0.56 -34.97
C ASP A 1 -4.07 0.13 -33.75
N THR A 2 -4.44 -0.65 -32.74
CA THR A 2 -4.97 -0.12 -31.49
C THR A 2 -3.86 -0.06 -30.45
N GLY A 3 -3.33 1.12 -30.13
CA GLY A 3 -2.67 1.32 -28.83
C GLY A 3 -1.41 2.18 -28.86
N TRP A 4 -1.60 3.48 -28.64
CA TRP A 4 -0.67 4.45 -28.07
C TRP A 4 0.82 4.05 -28.06
N THR A 5 1.58 4.54 -29.05
CA THR A 5 3.05 4.39 -29.15
C THR A 5 3.79 4.75 -27.87
N VAL A 6 3.20 5.61 -27.03
CA VAL A 6 3.74 5.97 -25.72
C VAL A 6 3.94 4.77 -24.79
N PHE A 7 3.01 3.79 -24.78
CA PHE A 7 3.13 2.62 -23.91
C PHE A 7 4.25 1.70 -24.38
N PHE A 8 4.41 1.57 -25.69
CA PHE A 8 5.51 0.80 -26.27
C PHE A 8 6.86 1.44 -25.93
N ILE A 9 6.99 2.76 -26.12
CA ILE A 9 8.21 3.49 -25.75
C ILE A 9 8.49 3.35 -24.25
N ALA A 10 7.46 3.46 -23.40
CA ALA A 10 7.61 3.28 -21.96
C ALA A 10 8.06 1.86 -21.60
N ALA A 11 7.54 0.83 -22.26
CA ALA A 11 7.94 -0.56 -22.05
C ALA A 11 9.41 -0.80 -22.46
N GLU A 12 9.83 -0.28 -23.61
CA GLU A 12 11.23 -0.41 -24.08
C GLU A 12 12.21 0.38 -23.20
N LEU A 13 11.84 1.60 -22.76
CA LEU A 13 12.62 2.34 -21.78
C LEU A 13 12.74 1.59 -20.45
N GLY A 14 11.63 1.00 -19.98
CA GLY A 14 11.62 0.16 -18.79
C GLY A 14 12.52 -1.08 -18.94
N SER A 15 12.49 -1.73 -20.10
CA SER A 15 13.35 -2.87 -20.44
C SER A 15 14.83 -2.48 -20.41
N PHE A 16 15.19 -1.37 -21.06
CA PHE A 16 16.55 -0.82 -21.03
C PHE A 16 17.04 -0.57 -19.60
N LEU A 17 16.27 0.17 -18.79
CA LEU A 17 16.64 0.51 -17.42
C LEU A 17 16.73 -0.72 -16.52
N THR A 18 15.84 -1.69 -16.71
CA THR A 18 15.83 -2.97 -15.98
C THR A 18 17.09 -3.77 -16.31
N LEU A 19 17.41 -3.93 -17.58
CA LEU A 19 18.62 -4.64 -18.00
C LEU A 19 19.89 -3.91 -17.53
N ALA A 20 19.94 -2.57 -17.62
CA ALA A 20 21.05 -1.79 -17.08
C ALA A 20 21.23 -1.99 -15.57
N SER A 21 20.13 -2.05 -14.80
CA SER A 21 20.16 -2.34 -13.37
C SER A 21 20.66 -3.77 -13.07
N PHE A 22 20.17 -4.77 -13.82
CA PHE A 22 20.62 -6.16 -13.66
C PHE A 22 22.08 -6.37 -14.05
N LEU A 23 22.57 -5.72 -15.11
CA LEU A 23 23.99 -5.77 -15.48
C LEU A 23 24.87 -5.13 -14.40
N LYS A 24 24.47 -3.97 -13.86
CA LYS A 24 25.14 -3.30 -12.73
C LYS A 24 25.18 -4.22 -11.50
N LEU A 25 24.03 -4.71 -11.06
CA LEU A 25 23.91 -5.56 -9.88
C LEU A 25 24.66 -6.90 -10.06
N GLY A 26 24.42 -7.60 -11.17
CA GLY A 26 25.03 -8.89 -11.46
C GLY A 26 26.55 -8.80 -11.58
N HIS A 27 27.07 -7.78 -12.27
CA HIS A 27 28.52 -7.53 -12.30
C HIS A 27 29.02 -7.23 -10.88
N SER A 28 28.39 -6.31 -10.15
CA SER A 28 28.85 -5.92 -8.81
C SER A 28 28.86 -7.09 -7.81
N VAL A 29 27.87 -7.99 -7.87
CA VAL A 29 27.73 -9.09 -6.91
C VAL A 29 28.60 -10.29 -7.27
N TYR A 30 28.61 -10.70 -8.55
CA TYR A 30 29.26 -11.96 -8.96
C TYR A 30 30.66 -11.77 -9.54
N PHE A 31 30.89 -10.66 -10.24
CA PHE A 31 32.15 -10.39 -10.95
C PHE A 31 32.98 -9.27 -10.28
N GLY A 32 32.44 -8.65 -9.23
CA GLY A 32 33.11 -7.63 -8.43
C GLY A 32 34.18 -8.22 -7.49
N LYS A 33 35.00 -7.34 -6.90
CA LYS A 33 35.98 -7.77 -5.89
C LYS A 33 35.26 -8.19 -4.62
N ARG A 34 35.49 -9.43 -4.18
CA ARG A 34 34.96 -9.94 -2.91
C ARG A 34 35.55 -9.14 -1.75
N HIS A 35 34.69 -8.60 -0.88
CA HIS A 35 35.11 -7.88 0.31
C HIS A 35 35.71 -8.84 1.36
N GLU A 36 36.72 -8.37 2.09
CA GLU A 36 37.43 -9.15 3.12
C GLU A 36 36.50 -9.76 4.18
N SER A 37 35.46 -9.01 4.58
CA SER A 37 34.46 -9.46 5.55
C SER A 37 33.61 -10.64 5.07
N MET A 38 33.63 -10.94 3.77
CA MET A 38 32.83 -12.00 3.17
C MET A 38 33.68 -13.24 2.86
N LYS A 39 34.95 -13.32 3.26
CA LYS A 39 35.86 -14.43 2.91
C LYS A 39 35.34 -15.81 3.31
N ASP A 40 34.73 -15.93 4.49
CA ASP A 40 34.26 -17.21 5.03
C ASP A 40 32.82 -17.57 4.63
N VAL A 41 32.15 -16.72 3.83
CA VAL A 41 30.79 -16.98 3.35
C VAL A 41 30.78 -18.20 2.42
N LYS A 42 30.01 -19.21 2.80
CA LYS A 42 29.78 -20.43 2.03
C LYS A 42 28.47 -20.37 1.26
N GLU A 43 28.31 -21.29 0.33
CA GLU A 43 27.06 -21.48 -0.41
C GLU A 43 25.86 -21.76 0.51
N ALA A 44 24.67 -21.45 0.01
CA ALA A 44 23.43 -21.70 0.71
C ALA A 44 23.20 -23.21 0.94
N PRO A 45 22.50 -23.61 2.02
CA PRO A 45 22.15 -25.01 2.25
C PRO A 45 21.24 -25.54 1.13
N VAL A 46 21.25 -26.87 0.94
CA VAL A 46 20.48 -27.56 -0.12
C VAL A 46 18.98 -27.24 -0.08
N SER A 47 18.42 -27.03 1.11
CA SER A 47 17.01 -26.65 1.29
C SER A 47 16.64 -25.32 0.60
N MET A 48 17.60 -24.41 0.43
CA MET A 48 17.41 -23.16 -0.32
C MET A 48 17.79 -23.31 -1.79
N LEU A 49 18.83 -24.11 -2.09
CA LEU A 49 19.27 -24.34 -3.47
C LEU A 49 18.22 -25.10 -4.30
N LEU A 50 17.52 -26.07 -3.70
CA LEU A 50 16.53 -26.88 -4.39
C LEU A 50 15.38 -26.04 -5.00
N PRO A 51 14.69 -25.16 -4.25
CA PRO A 51 13.66 -24.31 -4.85
C PRO A 51 14.24 -23.31 -5.85
N MET A 52 15.43 -22.74 -5.62
CA MET A 52 16.06 -21.84 -6.59
C MET A 52 16.39 -22.54 -7.91
N ALA A 53 16.94 -23.76 -7.85
CA ALA A 53 17.28 -24.57 -9.02
C ALA A 53 16.01 -25.03 -9.76
N ALA A 54 14.95 -25.41 -9.03
CA ALA A 54 13.67 -25.77 -9.64
C ALA A 54 13.06 -24.59 -10.42
N LEU A 55 13.04 -23.40 -9.83
CA LEU A 55 12.55 -22.19 -10.51
C LEU A 55 13.41 -21.84 -11.73
N ALA A 56 14.74 -21.91 -11.61
CA ALA A 56 15.65 -21.68 -12.73
C ALA A 56 15.40 -22.67 -13.88
N ALA A 57 15.17 -23.96 -13.57
CA ALA A 57 14.85 -24.98 -14.56
C ALA A 57 13.53 -24.68 -15.28
N ILE A 58 12.50 -24.20 -14.55
CA ILE A 58 11.23 -23.76 -15.15
C ILE A 58 11.46 -22.55 -16.07
N CYS A 59 12.25 -21.56 -15.66
CA CYS A 59 12.58 -20.41 -16.50
C CYS A 59 13.25 -20.82 -17.81
N VAL A 60 14.22 -21.75 -17.75
CA VAL A 60 14.88 -22.28 -18.96
C VAL A 60 13.90 -23.05 -19.83
N ALA A 61 13.08 -23.94 -19.23
CA ALA A 61 12.08 -24.72 -19.96
C ALA A 61 11.04 -23.82 -20.67
N PHE A 62 10.55 -22.78 -20.01
CA PHE A 62 9.62 -21.82 -20.60
C PHE A 62 10.29 -20.88 -21.60
N GLY A 63 11.57 -20.55 -21.40
CA GLY A 63 12.32 -19.70 -22.33
C GLY A 63 12.56 -20.38 -23.67
N PHE A 64 13.08 -21.61 -23.67
CA PHE A 64 13.29 -22.39 -24.90
C PHE A 64 12.00 -23.00 -25.44
N GLY A 65 11.10 -23.41 -24.56
CA GLY A 65 9.78 -23.95 -24.89
C GLY A 65 8.68 -22.92 -24.71
N ALA A 66 8.80 -21.74 -25.33
CA ALA A 66 7.83 -20.63 -25.17
C ALA A 66 6.38 -21.02 -25.52
N GLU A 67 6.20 -22.02 -26.37
CA GLU A 67 4.88 -22.61 -26.68
C GLU A 67 4.19 -23.20 -25.44
N LEU A 68 4.95 -23.71 -24.47
CA LEU A 68 4.40 -24.33 -23.27
C LEU A 68 3.55 -23.32 -22.46
N PRO A 69 4.07 -22.17 -22.00
CA PRO A 69 3.25 -21.21 -21.29
C PRO A 69 2.21 -20.52 -22.20
N LEU A 70 2.53 -20.32 -23.49
CA LEU A 70 1.61 -19.67 -24.43
C LEU A 70 0.36 -20.50 -24.69
N ASN A 71 0.48 -21.81 -24.90
CA ASN A 71 -0.64 -22.68 -25.24
C ASN A 71 -1.42 -23.13 -24.00
N ASN A 72 -0.75 -23.31 -22.86
CA ASN A 72 -1.40 -23.83 -21.65
C ASN A 72 -1.97 -22.74 -20.73
N PHE A 73 -1.43 -21.51 -20.75
CA PHE A 73 -1.86 -20.45 -19.83
C PHE A 73 -2.40 -19.22 -20.57
N ILE A 74 -1.64 -18.68 -21.53
CA ILE A 74 -1.98 -17.39 -22.15
C ILE A 74 -3.13 -17.53 -23.15
N SER A 75 -3.06 -18.47 -24.08
CA SER A 75 -4.08 -18.66 -25.11
C SER A 75 -5.47 -18.97 -24.51
N PRO A 76 -5.60 -19.89 -23.52
CA PRO A 76 -6.89 -20.13 -22.87
C PRO A 76 -7.41 -18.89 -22.11
N ALA A 77 -6.53 -18.10 -21.51
CA ALA A 77 -6.91 -16.87 -20.81
C ALA A 77 -7.38 -15.77 -21.78
N LEU A 78 -6.80 -15.65 -22.97
CA LEU A 78 -7.31 -14.73 -23.99
C LEU A 78 -8.63 -15.21 -24.59
N ALA A 79 -8.76 -16.52 -24.84
CA ALA A 79 -9.99 -17.12 -25.33
C ALA A 79 -11.16 -16.91 -24.36
N SER A 80 -10.92 -17.02 -23.05
CA SER A 80 -11.95 -16.76 -22.03
C SER A 80 -12.38 -15.29 -21.96
N LEU A 81 -11.50 -14.38 -22.38
CA LEU A 81 -11.80 -12.95 -22.55
C LEU A 81 -12.44 -12.63 -23.92
N GLY A 82 -12.66 -13.63 -24.78
CA GLY A 82 -13.20 -13.43 -26.13
C GLY A 82 -12.21 -12.76 -27.09
N ILE A 83 -10.93 -12.71 -26.75
CA ILE A 83 -9.89 -12.09 -27.56
C ILE A 83 -9.36 -13.12 -28.55
N GLN A 84 -9.63 -12.92 -29.84
CA GLN A 84 -9.02 -13.71 -30.89
C GLN A 84 -7.53 -13.36 -31.01
N HIS A 85 -6.70 -14.38 -31.11
CA HIS A 85 -5.27 -14.22 -31.28
C HIS A 85 -4.74 -15.19 -32.34
N GLY A 86 -3.68 -14.76 -33.04
CA GLY A 86 -2.95 -15.61 -33.98
C GLY A 86 -1.97 -16.55 -33.27
N HIS A 87 -1.11 -17.16 -34.08
CA HIS A 87 0.04 -17.91 -33.58
C HIS A 87 1.01 -16.95 -32.88
N MET A 88 1.26 -17.17 -31.58
CA MET A 88 2.08 -16.28 -30.74
C MET A 88 3.52 -16.77 -30.55
N ALA A 89 3.82 -18.00 -30.95
CA ALA A 89 5.14 -18.60 -30.78
C ALA A 89 5.95 -18.60 -32.08
N GLY A 90 7.24 -18.87 -31.96
CA GLY A 90 8.15 -18.92 -33.11
C GLY A 90 8.96 -17.64 -33.30
N PHE A 91 9.82 -17.66 -34.33
CA PHE A 91 10.71 -16.56 -34.64
C PHE A 91 10.08 -15.61 -35.65
N HIS A 92 9.96 -14.34 -35.27
CA HIS A 92 9.45 -13.28 -36.13
C HIS A 92 10.49 -12.17 -36.21
N ALA A 93 11.10 -11.99 -37.38
CA ALA A 93 12.06 -10.91 -37.64
C ALA A 93 11.32 -9.61 -38.02
N ASP A 94 10.45 -9.14 -37.13
CA ASP A 94 9.64 -7.95 -37.33
C ASP A 94 10.32 -6.70 -36.72
N LYS A 95 9.66 -5.55 -36.82
CA LYS A 95 10.21 -4.29 -36.30
C LYS A 95 10.45 -4.36 -34.79
N LEU A 96 9.58 -5.05 -34.03
CA LEU A 96 9.71 -5.18 -32.59
C LEU A 96 10.97 -5.97 -32.22
N TYR A 97 11.22 -7.08 -32.89
CA TYR A 97 12.45 -7.86 -32.71
C TYR A 97 13.71 -7.00 -32.86
N PHE A 98 13.81 -6.21 -33.92
CA PHE A 98 14.98 -5.35 -34.14
C PHE A 98 15.10 -4.22 -33.10
N ILE A 99 13.97 -3.65 -32.66
CA ILE A 99 13.97 -2.64 -31.59
C ILE A 99 14.50 -3.26 -30.29
N SER A 100 14.00 -4.43 -29.89
CA SER A 100 14.46 -5.09 -28.68
C SER A 100 15.94 -5.48 -28.75
N LEU A 101 16.44 -5.92 -29.91
CA LEU A 101 17.88 -6.13 -30.11
C LEU A 101 18.70 -4.86 -29.91
N ILE A 102 18.26 -3.73 -30.47
CA ILE A 102 18.92 -2.44 -30.30
C ILE A 102 18.93 -2.04 -28.82
N VAL A 103 17.81 -2.24 -28.11
CA VAL A 103 17.70 -1.92 -26.67
C VAL A 103 18.64 -2.78 -25.82
N ILE A 104 18.73 -4.09 -26.10
CA ILE A 104 19.66 -4.99 -25.41
C ILE A 104 21.11 -4.54 -25.66
N LEU A 105 21.48 -4.28 -26.91
CA LEU A 105 22.82 -3.81 -27.27
C LEU A 105 23.13 -2.46 -26.61
N ALA A 106 22.17 -1.54 -26.61
CA ALA A 106 22.31 -0.25 -25.96
C ALA A 106 22.53 -0.39 -24.46
N ALA A 107 21.83 -1.29 -23.77
CA ALA A 107 22.01 -1.54 -22.34
C ALA A 107 23.39 -2.14 -22.03
N VAL A 108 23.89 -3.05 -22.87
CA VAL A 108 25.25 -3.61 -22.76
C VAL A 108 26.31 -2.52 -22.97
N VAL A 109 26.19 -1.72 -24.04
CA VAL A 109 27.10 -0.60 -24.31
C VAL A 109 27.05 0.42 -23.16
N ASN A 110 25.87 0.75 -22.66
CA ASN A 110 25.69 1.61 -21.50
C ASN A 110 26.46 1.12 -20.28
N HIS A 111 26.36 -0.19 -19.97
CA HIS A 111 27.09 -0.80 -18.85
C HIS A 111 28.60 -0.76 -19.07
N MET A 112 29.09 -1.04 -20.29
CA MET A 112 30.52 -0.98 -20.61
C MET A 112 31.07 0.45 -20.47
N LEU A 113 30.36 1.46 -20.98
CA LEU A 113 30.75 2.86 -20.88
C LEU A 113 30.70 3.34 -19.43
N GLY A 114 29.65 3.00 -18.68
CA GLY A 114 29.53 3.36 -17.27
C GLY A 114 30.60 2.69 -16.40
N LEU A 115 30.96 1.44 -16.69
CA LEU A 115 32.07 0.75 -16.03
C LEU A 115 33.40 1.47 -16.29
N ALA A 116 33.66 1.87 -17.54
CA ALA A 116 34.86 2.61 -17.91
C ALA A 116 34.91 3.99 -17.20
N ALA A 117 33.80 4.74 -17.23
CA ALA A 117 33.68 6.03 -16.56
C ALA A 117 33.79 5.91 -15.01
N GLY A 118 33.31 4.82 -14.44
CA GLY A 118 33.39 4.51 -13.01
C GLY A 118 34.75 3.99 -12.54
N GLY A 119 35.75 3.91 -13.42
CA GLY A 119 37.10 3.42 -13.09
C GLY A 119 37.14 1.90 -12.86
N GLY A 120 36.34 1.14 -13.60
CA GLY A 120 36.26 -0.32 -13.48
C GLY A 120 35.41 -0.81 -12.30
N LYS A 121 34.67 0.09 -11.65
CA LYS A 121 33.80 -0.23 -10.52
C LYS A 121 32.38 -0.53 -10.99
N ALA A 122 31.97 -1.79 -10.91
CA ALA A 122 30.68 -2.25 -11.38
C ALA A 122 29.49 -1.61 -10.63
N ASP A 123 29.64 -1.32 -9.33
CA ASP A 123 28.67 -0.59 -8.51
C ASP A 123 28.44 0.85 -8.98
N LYS A 124 29.30 1.37 -9.87
CA LYS A 124 29.16 2.70 -10.47
C LYS A 124 28.72 2.69 -11.93
N ALA A 125 28.49 1.52 -12.51
CA ALA A 125 28.27 1.36 -13.95
C ALA A 125 26.96 2.00 -14.49
N SER A 126 26.06 2.44 -13.61
CA SER A 126 24.83 3.18 -13.97
C SER A 126 24.70 4.51 -13.24
N ASP A 127 25.77 5.01 -12.61
CA ASP A 127 25.71 6.25 -11.84
C ASP A 127 25.41 7.46 -12.74
N HIS A 128 25.87 7.45 -14.00
CA HIS A 128 25.55 8.49 -14.97
C HIS A 128 24.05 8.57 -15.28
N ILE A 129 23.30 7.47 -15.14
CA ILE A 129 21.82 7.48 -15.27
C ILE A 129 21.20 8.05 -14.01
N HIS A 130 21.65 7.60 -12.83
CA HIS A 130 21.11 8.04 -11.54
C HIS A 130 21.30 9.54 -11.31
N TYR A 131 22.44 10.10 -11.73
CA TYR A 131 22.77 11.52 -11.58
C TYR A 131 22.46 12.38 -12.82
N ALA A 132 21.82 11.83 -13.85
CA ALA A 132 21.42 12.59 -15.02
C ALA A 132 20.44 13.72 -14.65
N PRO A 133 20.43 14.84 -15.41
CA PRO A 133 19.43 15.89 -15.24
C PRO A 133 18.01 15.30 -15.38
N VAL A 134 17.04 15.82 -14.62
CA VAL A 134 15.68 15.28 -14.44
C VAL A 134 15.66 13.98 -13.62
N LEU A 135 16.47 12.97 -13.97
CA LEU A 135 16.44 11.68 -13.28
C LEU A 135 16.89 11.78 -11.82
N LYS A 136 17.93 12.58 -11.53
CA LYS A 136 18.40 12.80 -10.15
C LYS A 136 17.31 13.27 -9.20
N GLU A 137 16.45 14.19 -9.67
CA GLU A 137 15.35 14.72 -8.88
C GLU A 137 14.26 13.66 -8.69
N THR A 138 13.94 12.90 -9.74
CA THR A 138 12.98 11.80 -9.62
C THR A 138 13.46 10.71 -8.67
N TYR A 139 14.75 10.36 -8.70
CA TYR A 139 15.35 9.43 -7.74
C TYR A 139 15.32 10.01 -6.32
N ALA A 140 15.66 11.29 -6.13
CA ALA A 140 15.58 11.92 -4.81
C ALA A 140 14.14 11.96 -4.25
N LEU A 141 13.12 12.11 -5.11
CA LEU A 141 11.72 12.00 -4.72
C LEU A 141 11.35 10.54 -4.37
N ALA A 142 11.86 9.57 -5.13
CA ALA A 142 11.66 8.15 -4.87
C ALA A 142 12.31 7.73 -3.54
N ASP A 143 13.53 8.18 -3.24
CA ASP A 143 14.24 7.93 -1.98
C ASP A 143 13.52 8.52 -0.78
N ARG A 144 12.82 9.65 -0.97
CA ARG A 144 11.93 10.26 0.03
C ARG A 144 10.55 9.60 0.09
N LYS A 145 10.37 8.45 -0.58
CA LYS A 145 9.11 7.69 -0.66
C LYS A 145 7.91 8.55 -1.08
N VAL A 146 8.13 9.57 -1.93
CA VAL A 146 7.05 10.46 -2.38
C VAL A 146 6.01 9.69 -3.22
N PHE A 147 6.47 8.68 -3.96
CA PHE A 147 5.61 7.84 -4.80
C PHE A 147 5.01 6.63 -4.07
N ASP A 148 5.36 6.41 -2.81
CA ASP A 148 4.82 5.31 -2.00
C ASP A 148 3.45 5.72 -1.44
N ILE A 149 2.37 5.33 -2.14
CA ILE A 149 1.00 5.66 -1.74
C ILE A 149 0.70 5.17 -0.32
N TYR A 150 1.26 4.02 0.07
CA TYR A 150 1.05 3.49 1.41
C TYR A 150 1.66 4.42 2.46
N GLU A 151 2.95 4.74 2.33
CA GLU A 151 3.63 5.65 3.27
C GLU A 151 2.96 7.03 3.29
N GLN A 152 2.67 7.60 2.11
CA GLN A 152 2.00 8.90 1.99
C GLN A 152 0.62 8.91 2.68
N SER A 153 -0.15 7.82 2.54
CA SER A 153 -1.46 7.69 3.17
C SER A 153 -1.35 7.49 4.68
N MET A 154 -0.39 6.68 5.13
CA MET A 154 -0.15 6.43 6.55
C MET A 154 0.30 7.70 7.27
N ASP A 155 1.14 8.50 6.64
CA ASP A 155 1.65 9.74 7.25
C ASP A 155 0.63 10.87 7.23
N LYS A 156 -0.16 11.00 6.16
CA LYS A 156 -1.03 12.18 5.95
C LYS A 156 -2.49 11.94 6.27
N ALA A 157 -3.05 10.80 5.85
CA ALA A 157 -4.48 10.53 5.95
C ALA A 157 -4.84 9.88 7.29
N VAL A 158 -4.07 8.90 7.73
CA VAL A 158 -4.39 8.11 8.94
C VAL A 158 -4.45 8.96 10.22
N PRO A 159 -3.52 9.90 10.49
CA PRO A 159 -3.60 10.72 11.71
C PRO A 159 -4.81 11.65 11.73
N PHE A 160 -5.24 12.12 10.55
CA PHE A 160 -6.45 12.94 10.43
C PHE A 160 -7.70 12.13 10.77
N VAL A 161 -7.83 10.94 10.16
CA VAL A 161 -8.95 10.02 10.44
C VAL A 161 -8.94 9.58 11.89
N SER A 162 -7.78 9.21 12.44
CA SER A 162 -7.62 8.82 13.85
C SER A 162 -8.08 9.92 14.81
N LYS A 163 -7.75 11.20 14.54
CA LYS A 163 -8.22 12.33 15.36
C LYS A 163 -9.74 12.50 15.31
N ILE A 164 -10.37 12.27 14.15
CA ILE A 164 -11.83 12.33 14.01
C ILE A 164 -12.47 11.21 14.83
N LEU A 165 -11.99 9.98 14.67
CA LEU A 165 -12.48 8.83 15.41
C LEU A 165 -12.32 9.02 16.92
N PHE A 166 -11.17 9.52 17.38
CA PHE A 166 -10.93 9.82 18.79
C PHE A 166 -11.88 10.90 19.34
N LYS A 167 -12.21 11.93 18.55
CA LYS A 167 -13.21 12.94 18.95
C LYS A 167 -14.61 12.36 19.03
N ALA A 168 -14.98 11.48 18.09
CA ALA A 168 -16.27 10.81 18.09
C ALA A 168 -16.41 9.89 19.31
N ASP A 169 -15.38 9.10 19.59
CA ASP A 169 -15.28 8.23 20.78
C ASP A 169 -15.46 9.05 22.07
N ARG A 170 -14.70 10.14 22.22
CA ARG A 170 -14.83 11.03 23.38
C ARG A 170 -16.22 11.67 23.53
N PHE A 171 -16.89 11.95 22.40
CA PHE A 171 -18.26 12.45 22.43
C PHE A 171 -19.24 11.38 22.93
N PHE A 172 -19.10 10.14 22.46
CA PHE A 172 -19.93 9.03 22.94
C PHE A 172 -19.72 8.75 24.43
N ASP A 173 -18.47 8.74 24.91
CA ASP A 173 -18.16 8.64 26.35
C ASP A 173 -18.86 9.73 27.16
N TRP A 174 -18.84 10.98 26.66
CA TRP A 174 -19.51 12.08 27.35
C TRP A 174 -21.04 11.89 27.39
N VAL A 175 -21.66 11.45 26.29
CA VAL A 175 -23.10 11.21 26.21
C VAL A 175 -23.54 10.04 27.11
N ILE A 176 -22.74 8.99 27.19
CA ILE A 176 -23.11 7.75 27.91
C ILE A 176 -22.80 7.86 29.40
N ASP A 177 -21.65 8.43 29.78
CA ASP A 177 -21.22 8.44 31.18
C ASP A 177 -21.44 9.79 31.85
N THR A 178 -20.96 10.86 31.23
CA THR A 178 -20.89 12.19 31.87
C THR A 178 -22.26 12.87 31.91
N LEU A 179 -23.02 12.80 30.81
CA LEU A 179 -24.33 13.42 30.72
C LEU A 179 -25.32 12.79 31.72
N PRO A 180 -25.50 11.46 31.81
CA PRO A 180 -26.47 10.89 32.73
C PRO A 180 -26.05 11.05 34.19
N SER A 181 -24.76 10.90 34.51
CA SER A 181 -24.26 11.13 35.87
C SER A 181 -24.43 12.59 36.31
N GLY A 182 -24.20 13.55 35.40
CA GLY A 182 -24.45 14.97 35.65
C GLY A 182 -25.92 15.27 35.89
N VAL A 183 -26.82 14.75 35.05
CA VAL A 183 -28.27 14.91 35.20
C VAL A 183 -28.76 14.25 36.49
N ALA A 184 -28.36 13.01 36.77
CA ALA A 184 -28.74 12.29 37.97
C ALA A 184 -28.22 13.00 39.23
N GLY A 185 -26.99 13.49 39.22
CA GLY A 185 -26.42 14.28 40.31
C GLY A 185 -27.18 15.59 40.55
N PHE A 186 -27.56 16.31 39.50
CA PHE A 186 -28.35 17.53 39.59
C PHE A 186 -29.76 17.28 40.15
N LEU A 187 -30.46 16.27 39.61
CA LEU A 187 -31.80 15.89 40.07
C LEU A 187 -31.77 15.37 41.51
N GLY A 188 -30.82 14.50 41.83
CA GLY A 188 -30.61 13.97 43.18
C GLY A 188 -30.24 15.06 44.20
N GLY A 189 -29.35 15.98 43.82
CA GLY A 189 -28.99 17.14 44.65
C GLY A 189 -30.15 18.13 44.85
N THR A 190 -31.02 18.29 43.86
CA THR A 190 -32.23 19.11 44.00
C THR A 190 -33.26 18.41 44.89
N ALA A 191 -33.51 17.12 44.67
CA ALA A 191 -34.44 16.31 45.45
C ALA A 191 -34.02 16.22 46.93
N SER A 192 -32.74 16.05 47.21
CA SER A 192 -32.23 15.99 48.60
C SER A 192 -32.45 17.30 49.36
N ARG A 193 -32.44 18.46 48.68
CA ARG A 193 -32.76 19.76 49.31
C ARG A 193 -34.22 19.86 49.75
N PHE A 194 -35.15 19.17 49.08
CA PHE A 194 -36.55 19.08 49.53
C PHE A 194 -36.71 18.20 50.79
N HIS A 195 -35.75 17.33 51.08
CA HIS A 195 -35.73 16.48 52.27
C HIS A 195 -34.87 17.05 53.40
N ASN A 196 -35.20 18.27 53.85
CA ASN A 196 -34.42 18.99 54.88
C ASN A 196 -34.91 18.76 56.33
N GLY A 197 -35.82 17.81 56.56
CA GLY A 197 -36.34 17.48 57.89
C GLY A 197 -37.41 18.44 58.44
N SER A 198 -37.82 19.44 57.66
CA SER A 198 -38.85 20.41 58.06
C SER A 198 -40.27 19.82 57.98
N TYR A 199 -40.93 19.64 59.13
CA TYR A 199 -42.33 19.20 59.20
C TYR A 199 -43.30 20.09 58.38
N PRO A 200 -43.24 21.44 58.46
CA PRO A 200 -44.09 22.30 57.63
C PRO A 200 -43.92 22.09 56.13
N LEU A 201 -42.68 21.85 55.66
CA LEU A 201 -42.40 21.60 54.24
C LEU A 201 -43.09 20.32 53.77
N TYR A 202 -42.96 19.23 54.53
CA TYR A 202 -43.62 17.97 54.20
C TYR A 202 -45.15 18.09 54.17
N MET A 203 -45.74 18.79 55.13
CA MET A 203 -47.18 19.05 55.16
C MET A 203 -47.65 19.90 53.96
N ALA A 204 -46.87 20.91 53.56
CA ALA A 204 -47.17 21.70 52.37
C ALA A 204 -47.10 20.85 51.08
N LEU A 205 -46.08 19.99 50.96
CA LEU A 205 -45.92 19.07 49.82
C LEU A 205 -47.06 18.04 49.72
N THR A 206 -47.53 17.48 50.84
CA THR A 206 -48.65 16.52 50.82
C THR A 206 -49.97 17.18 50.43
N LEU A 207 -50.25 18.37 50.98
CA LEU A 207 -51.44 19.16 50.59
C LEU A 207 -51.37 19.56 49.11
N ALA A 208 -50.22 20.05 48.64
CA ALA A 208 -50.01 20.39 47.23
C ALA A 208 -50.17 19.16 46.32
N GLY A 209 -49.59 18.01 46.72
CA GLY A 209 -49.74 16.74 46.01
C GLY A 209 -51.20 16.28 45.93
N ALA A 210 -51.97 16.44 47.01
CA ALA A 210 -53.41 16.14 47.02
C ALA A 210 -54.19 17.06 46.05
N VAL A 211 -53.91 18.36 46.03
CA VAL A 211 -54.53 19.30 45.09
C VAL A 211 -54.18 18.92 43.65
N VAL A 212 -52.91 18.66 43.34
CA VAL A 212 -52.48 18.24 41.99
C VAL A 212 -53.16 16.93 41.58
N TYR A 213 -53.24 15.95 42.48
CA TYR A 213 -53.93 14.69 42.21
C TYR A 213 -55.42 14.90 41.92
N ILE A 214 -56.11 15.71 42.72
CA ILE A 214 -57.53 16.04 42.52
C ILE A 214 -57.73 16.71 41.16
N LEU A 215 -56.88 17.67 40.79
CA LEU A 215 -56.94 18.34 39.49
C LEU A 215 -56.71 17.36 38.33
N LEU A 216 -55.73 16.47 38.44
CA LEU A 216 -55.46 15.44 37.42
C LEU A 216 -56.60 14.42 37.31
N ALA A 217 -57.18 13.99 38.44
CA ALA A 217 -58.32 13.07 38.45
C ALA A 217 -59.58 13.71 37.86
N ALA A 218 -59.84 14.98 38.20
CA ALA A 218 -60.95 15.76 37.65
C ALA A 218 -60.81 15.96 36.13
N ALA A 219 -59.58 16.21 35.64
CA ALA A 219 -59.30 16.36 34.22
C ALA A 219 -59.49 15.06 33.42
N ASN A 220 -59.31 13.89 34.05
CA ASN A 220 -59.35 12.58 33.40
C ASN A 220 -60.64 11.77 33.66
N GLY A 221 -61.73 12.41 34.09
CA GLY A 221 -63.06 11.79 34.19
C GLY A 221 -63.48 11.27 35.58
N GLY A 222 -62.77 11.67 36.64
CA GLY A 222 -63.16 11.46 38.03
C GLY A 222 -62.83 10.09 38.61
N LEU A 223 -62.70 10.04 39.94
CA LEU A 223 -62.68 8.79 40.71
C LEU A 223 -64.05 8.12 40.53
N LYS A 224 -64.08 6.91 39.95
CA LYS A 224 -65.28 6.08 40.03
C LYS A 224 -65.56 5.67 41.47
#